data_AF-A0A7I8ELD9-F1
#
_entry.id   AF-A0A7I8ELD9-F1
#
_cell.length_a   1.000
_cell.length_b   1.000
_cell.length_c   1.000
_cell.angle_alpha   90.00
_cell.angle_beta   90.00
_cell.angle_gamma   90.00
#
_symmetry.space_group_name_H-M   'P 1'
#
loop_
_entity.id
_entity.type
_entity.pdbx_description
1 polymer ?
#
loop_
_entity_poly.entity_id
_entity_poly.type
_entity_poly.pdbx_seq_one_letter_code
_entity_poly.pdbx_strand_id
1 'polypeptide(L)'
;MQHVSQRREAPESISWARAIIFACGYFFLAAILVGQVPSYVYNTMTSSTLTSFEQGTLAFGLTCLAGFAVITIIALLFDPKPVVPPLTITGAGVVLSVVGLVIATVAPAIGYHYFPTVKTSILPLLGGNFLWFQPDNIDIVGIGLIILFVGVAAIFYSVLALREQSNPDRRDLGATTAVRTMLFISAGLLAVFLYIYNYGIGNALMQDVVIGIAVFTGFGALALRLHYLMRPVRKRVMSGLYLVGTIGLAQIGAVFILLWLVAYPLLALIHPWSFIGLGDFLTACTRRTAIPASCSFTQDAGYIVDTLFSSAFFGVSLLAVVIWKNHRNTIIVSSIVLMGIIALSVFVMHTAVTDITTALLVSAAVLVVGTIWSLSSRREFAIIGENKLGCLGMTLLAGTCLCVYLAAFALFSMPYFAGTNFETVPNVPSVAQNAGATDAFVMFALFVALGLLQFFFLVRNRYRV
;
A
#
# COMPACT_ATOMS: atom_id res chain seq x y z
N MET A 1 10.94 -1.88 -54.67
CA MET A 1 10.84 -2.72 -53.46
C MET A 1 11.92 -2.27 -52.48
N GLN A 2 11.58 -1.35 -51.58
CA GLN A 2 12.49 -0.93 -50.51
C GLN A 2 12.25 -1.83 -49.31
N HIS A 3 13.27 -2.58 -48.91
CA HIS A 3 13.31 -3.20 -47.59
C HIS A 3 13.34 -2.08 -46.55
N VAL A 4 12.17 -1.71 -46.03
CA VAL A 4 12.07 -1.05 -44.74
C VAL A 4 12.53 -2.07 -43.72
N SER A 5 13.82 -2.03 -43.39
CA SER A 5 14.33 -2.71 -42.20
C SER A 5 13.51 -2.18 -41.03
N GLN A 6 12.60 -3.01 -40.52
CA GLN A 6 12.10 -2.90 -39.15
C GLN A 6 13.34 -2.83 -38.26
N ARG A 7 13.79 -1.60 -37.98
CA ARG A 7 14.77 -1.33 -36.95
C ARG A 7 14.10 -1.84 -35.67
N ARG A 8 14.48 -3.04 -35.22
CA ARG A 8 14.15 -3.54 -33.89
C ARG A 8 14.34 -2.36 -32.94
N GLU A 9 13.24 -1.91 -32.32
CA GLU A 9 13.26 -0.92 -31.25
C GLU A 9 14.27 -1.43 -30.22
N ALA A 10 15.48 -0.86 -30.22
CA ALA A 10 16.49 -1.20 -29.24
C ALA A 10 15.96 -0.78 -27.86
N PRO A 11 16.24 -1.54 -26.79
CA PRO A 11 15.73 -1.21 -25.45
C PRO A 11 16.17 0.21 -25.07
N GLU A 12 15.17 1.09 -24.93
CA GLU A 12 15.32 2.52 -24.69
C GLU A 12 16.06 2.78 -23.35
N SER A 13 17.05 3.66 -23.38
CA SER A 13 17.97 3.94 -22.28
C SER A 13 17.41 4.97 -21.28
N ILE A 14 17.66 4.75 -19.99
CA ILE A 14 17.41 5.73 -18.92
C ILE A 14 18.44 6.86 -19.00
N SER A 15 17.94 8.08 -18.81
CA SER A 15 18.75 9.29 -18.62
C SER A 15 19.11 9.51 -17.15
N TRP A 16 20.29 10.08 -16.90
CA TRP A 16 20.83 10.31 -15.55
C TRP A 16 19.91 11.11 -14.62
N ALA A 17 19.23 12.15 -15.14
CA ALA A 17 18.27 12.93 -14.37
C ALA A 17 16.96 12.16 -14.09
N ARG A 18 16.61 11.21 -14.98
CA ARG A 18 15.41 10.36 -14.88
C ARG A 18 15.60 9.23 -13.87
N ALA A 19 16.79 8.63 -13.83
CA ALA A 19 17.16 7.63 -12.81
C ALA A 19 16.99 8.18 -11.39
N ILE A 20 17.39 9.43 -11.16
CA ILE A 20 17.34 10.11 -9.86
C ILE A 20 15.89 10.36 -9.40
N ILE A 21 15.04 10.92 -10.26
CA ILE A 21 13.63 11.18 -9.92
C ILE A 21 12.87 9.87 -9.69
N PHE A 22 13.20 8.84 -10.48
CA PHE A 22 12.61 7.52 -10.33
C PHE A 22 13.08 6.83 -9.05
N ALA A 23 14.37 6.87 -8.73
CA ALA A 23 14.91 6.36 -7.48
C ALA A 23 14.32 7.09 -6.27
N CYS A 24 14.16 8.42 -6.31
CA CYS A 24 13.52 9.17 -5.23
C CYS A 24 12.03 8.82 -5.04
N GLY A 25 11.26 8.64 -6.12
CA GLY A 25 9.84 8.29 -5.99
C GLY A 25 9.57 6.81 -5.67
N TYR A 26 10.38 5.90 -6.22
CA TYR A 26 10.41 4.50 -5.79
C TYR A 26 10.90 4.39 -4.34
N PHE A 27 11.81 5.27 -3.91
CA PHE A 27 12.25 5.41 -2.53
C PHE A 27 11.13 5.88 -1.60
N PHE A 28 10.29 6.86 -1.95
CA PHE A 28 9.15 7.22 -1.10
C PHE A 28 8.13 6.08 -1.00
N LEU A 29 7.89 5.36 -2.10
CA LEU A 29 7.05 4.17 -2.11
C LEU A 29 7.63 3.03 -1.27
N ALA A 30 8.93 2.77 -1.38
CA ALA A 30 9.64 1.76 -0.61
C ALA A 30 9.79 2.19 0.86
N ALA A 31 9.99 3.46 1.18
CA ALA A 31 10.05 3.93 2.56
C ALA A 31 8.69 3.77 3.27
N ILE A 32 7.58 4.00 2.55
CA ILE A 32 6.25 3.69 3.06
C ILE A 32 6.06 2.16 3.19
N LEU A 33 6.37 1.38 2.15
CA LEU A 33 6.16 -0.08 2.16
C LEU A 33 7.08 -0.84 3.11
N VAL A 34 8.31 -0.39 3.31
CA VAL A 34 9.35 -1.10 4.08
C VAL A 34 9.53 -0.50 5.48
N GLY A 35 9.21 0.79 5.67
CA GLY A 35 9.23 1.41 6.99
C GLY A 35 7.90 1.28 7.75
N GLN A 36 6.75 1.40 7.07
CA GLN A 36 5.45 1.45 7.76
C GLN A 36 4.79 0.09 7.88
N VAL A 37 4.81 -0.76 6.85
CA VAL A 37 4.11 -2.07 6.90
C VAL A 37 4.76 -3.02 7.90
N PRO A 38 6.09 -3.22 7.91
CA PRO A 38 6.74 -4.09 8.89
C PRO A 38 6.62 -3.55 10.32
N SER A 39 6.74 -2.23 10.50
CA SER A 39 6.50 -1.55 11.78
C SER A 39 5.05 -1.72 12.29
N TYR A 40 4.06 -1.59 11.41
CA TYR A 40 2.66 -1.83 11.75
C TYR A 40 2.43 -3.29 12.18
N VAL A 41 2.98 -4.25 11.42
CA VAL A 41 2.91 -5.68 11.76
C VAL A 41 3.55 -5.94 13.12
N TYR A 42 4.73 -5.39 13.39
CA TYR A 42 5.41 -5.49 14.68
C TYR A 42 4.54 -4.94 15.82
N ASN A 43 4.01 -3.72 15.70
CA ASN A 43 3.23 -3.09 16.76
C ASN A 43 1.93 -3.83 17.06
N THR A 44 1.24 -4.29 16.02
CA THR A 44 -0.02 -5.02 16.19
C THR A 44 0.22 -6.45 16.67
N MET A 45 1.32 -7.10 16.30
CA MET A 45 1.68 -8.43 16.84
C MET A 45 2.07 -8.39 18.32
N THR A 46 2.71 -7.30 18.75
CA THR A 46 3.23 -7.14 20.12
C THR A 46 2.29 -6.36 21.04
N SER A 47 1.14 -5.92 20.53
CA SER A 47 0.12 -5.28 21.37
C SER A 47 -0.39 -6.22 22.45
N SER A 48 -0.96 -5.66 23.51
CA SER A 48 -1.46 -6.41 24.68
C SER A 48 -2.60 -7.39 24.34
N THR A 49 -3.19 -7.27 23.15
CA THR A 49 -4.19 -8.16 22.56
C THR A 49 -3.84 -8.49 21.11
N LEU A 50 -4.33 -9.62 20.59
CA LEU A 50 -4.27 -9.99 19.17
C LEU A 50 -5.35 -9.29 18.32
N THR A 51 -6.32 -8.60 18.91
CA THR A 51 -7.46 -7.99 18.20
C THR A 51 -6.99 -7.10 17.04
N SER A 52 -6.08 -6.16 17.29
CA SER A 52 -5.57 -5.24 16.27
C SER A 52 -4.78 -5.97 15.17
N PHE A 53 -4.10 -7.05 15.51
CA PHE A 53 -3.40 -7.89 14.54
C PHE A 53 -4.37 -8.67 13.64
N GLU A 54 -5.41 -9.26 14.23
CA GLU A 54 -6.45 -9.96 13.48
C GLU A 54 -7.22 -8.99 12.57
N GLN A 55 -7.65 -7.84 13.08
CA GLN A 55 -8.29 -6.79 12.29
C GLN A 55 -7.40 -6.32 11.13
N GLY A 56 -6.13 -6.01 11.42
CA GLY A 56 -5.17 -5.54 10.42
C GLY A 56 -4.89 -6.58 9.33
N THR A 57 -4.68 -7.84 9.71
CA THR A 57 -4.38 -8.91 8.76
C THR A 57 -5.58 -9.25 7.86
N LEU A 58 -6.80 -9.22 8.42
CA LEU A 58 -8.03 -9.33 7.64
C LEU A 58 -8.20 -8.14 6.69
N ALA A 59 -8.08 -6.91 7.19
CA ALA A 59 -8.24 -5.69 6.40
C ALA A 59 -7.23 -5.61 5.24
N PHE A 60 -5.95 -5.93 5.50
CA PHE A 60 -4.92 -5.97 4.46
C PHE A 60 -5.19 -7.07 3.43
N GLY A 61 -5.56 -8.27 3.91
CA GLY A 61 -5.88 -9.41 3.06
C GLY A 61 -7.03 -9.10 2.09
N LEU A 62 -8.12 -8.54 2.62
CA LEU A 62 -9.27 -8.13 1.84
C LEU A 62 -8.98 -6.95 0.91
N THR A 63 -8.15 -5.99 1.32
CA THR A 63 -7.72 -4.88 0.46
C THR A 63 -6.91 -5.37 -0.74
N CYS A 64 -6.04 -6.36 -0.54
CA CYS A 64 -5.30 -7.00 -1.63
C CYS A 64 -6.25 -7.77 -2.57
N LEU A 65 -7.20 -8.54 -2.03
CA LEU A 65 -8.22 -9.21 -2.85
C LEU A 65 -9.12 -8.23 -3.62
N ALA A 66 -9.45 -7.09 -3.03
CA ALA A 66 -10.18 -6.02 -3.70
C ALA A 66 -9.37 -5.44 -4.86
N GLY A 67 -8.07 -5.21 -4.66
CA GLY A 67 -7.15 -4.84 -5.73
C GLY A 67 -7.11 -5.86 -6.87
N PHE A 68 -7.06 -7.16 -6.53
CA PHE A 68 -7.16 -8.24 -7.51
C PHE A 68 -8.51 -8.25 -8.25
N ALA A 69 -9.62 -8.03 -7.56
CA ALA A 69 -10.95 -7.93 -8.18
C ALA A 69 -11.02 -6.76 -9.17
N VAL A 70 -10.51 -5.58 -8.79
CA VAL A 70 -10.44 -4.40 -9.67
C VAL A 70 -9.56 -4.68 -10.90
N ILE A 71 -8.41 -5.33 -10.73
CA ILE A 71 -7.56 -5.74 -11.86
C ILE A 71 -8.30 -6.70 -12.78
N THR A 72 -9.02 -7.66 -12.23
CA THR A 72 -9.83 -8.62 -13.00
C THR A 72 -10.93 -7.91 -13.78
N ILE A 73 -11.58 -6.92 -13.19
CA ILE A 73 -12.57 -6.06 -13.88
C ILE A 73 -11.92 -5.31 -15.04
N ILE A 74 -10.77 -4.67 -14.82
CA ILE A 74 -10.02 -3.97 -15.88
C ILE A 74 -9.67 -4.95 -17.01
N ALA A 75 -9.20 -6.14 -16.67
CA ALA A 75 -8.90 -7.20 -17.62
C ALA A 75 -10.13 -7.59 -18.45
N LEU A 76 -11.25 -7.93 -17.82
CA LEU A 76 -12.48 -8.35 -18.49
C LEU A 76 -13.04 -7.28 -19.45
N LEU A 77 -12.87 -6.01 -19.12
CA LEU A 77 -13.34 -4.87 -19.91
C LEU A 77 -12.39 -4.47 -21.05
N PHE A 78 -11.07 -4.54 -20.81
CA PHE A 78 -10.08 -3.94 -21.70
C PHE A 78 -9.14 -4.94 -22.36
N ASP A 79 -9.24 -6.25 -22.11
CA ASP A 79 -8.48 -7.24 -22.89
C ASP A 79 -8.86 -7.14 -24.40
N PRO A 80 -7.94 -7.35 -25.36
CA PRO A 80 -8.20 -7.45 -26.80
C PRO A 80 -9.45 -8.23 -27.23
N LYS A 81 -9.97 -9.13 -26.41
CA LYS A 81 -11.29 -9.75 -26.57
C LYS A 81 -12.07 -9.59 -25.26
N PRO A 82 -12.87 -8.51 -25.10
CA PRO A 82 -13.65 -8.32 -23.88
C PRO A 82 -14.63 -9.49 -23.74
N VAL A 83 -14.57 -10.17 -22.59
CA VAL A 83 -15.37 -11.37 -22.31
C VAL A 83 -16.78 -10.97 -21.86
N VAL A 84 -16.91 -9.81 -21.22
CA VAL A 84 -18.12 -9.38 -20.52
C VAL A 84 -18.57 -7.99 -20.99
N PRO A 85 -19.85 -7.78 -21.34
CA PRO A 85 -20.35 -6.45 -21.72
C PRO A 85 -20.22 -5.44 -20.58
N PRO A 86 -19.75 -4.20 -20.83
CA PRO A 86 -19.53 -3.20 -19.77
C PRO A 86 -20.77 -2.92 -18.91
N LEU A 87 -21.97 -3.00 -19.51
CA LEU A 87 -23.24 -2.75 -18.82
C LEU A 87 -23.51 -3.72 -17.67
N THR A 88 -23.10 -4.98 -17.81
CA THR A 88 -23.25 -6.01 -16.76
C THR A 88 -22.33 -5.72 -15.57
N ILE A 89 -21.11 -5.24 -15.85
CA ILE A 89 -20.15 -4.82 -14.81
C ILE A 89 -20.63 -3.55 -14.12
N THR A 90 -21.24 -2.60 -14.84
CA THR A 90 -21.90 -1.44 -14.21
C THR A 90 -23.02 -1.87 -13.27
N GLY A 91 -23.89 -2.79 -13.69
CA GLY A 91 -24.97 -3.32 -12.86
C GLY A 91 -24.47 -3.97 -11.57
N ALA A 92 -23.46 -4.86 -11.68
CA ALA A 92 -22.82 -5.46 -10.52
C ALA A 92 -22.13 -4.39 -9.64
N GLY A 93 -21.46 -3.42 -10.24
CA GLY A 93 -20.80 -2.31 -9.54
C GLY A 93 -21.77 -1.43 -8.73
N VAL A 94 -22.97 -1.15 -9.27
CA VAL A 94 -24.02 -0.42 -8.54
C VAL A 94 -24.49 -1.22 -7.34
N VAL A 95 -24.76 -2.51 -7.51
CA VAL A 95 -25.18 -3.39 -6.40
C VAL A 95 -24.10 -3.41 -5.31
N LEU A 96 -22.83 -3.64 -5.67
CA LEU A 96 -21.72 -3.63 -4.73
C LEU A 96 -21.55 -2.28 -4.03
N SER A 97 -21.67 -1.16 -4.76
CA SER A 97 -21.54 0.17 -4.17
C SER A 97 -22.64 0.45 -3.14
N VAL A 98 -23.89 0.10 -3.47
CA VAL A 98 -25.02 0.29 -2.55
C VAL A 98 -24.88 -0.62 -1.32
N VAL A 99 -24.55 -1.90 -1.52
CA VAL A 99 -24.34 -2.85 -0.41
C VAL A 99 -23.20 -2.40 0.49
N GLY A 100 -22.05 -2.03 -0.08
CA GLY A 100 -20.90 -1.53 0.67
C GLY A 100 -21.22 -0.27 1.47
N LEU A 101 -21.93 0.69 0.86
CA LEU A 101 -22.37 1.90 1.54
C LEU A 101 -23.35 1.61 2.69
N VAL A 102 -24.32 0.71 2.47
CA VAL A 102 -25.27 0.29 3.50
C VAL A 102 -24.54 -0.38 4.66
N ILE A 103 -23.60 -1.28 4.39
CA ILE A 103 -22.80 -1.93 5.44
C ILE A 103 -21.98 -0.89 6.22
N ALA A 104 -21.24 -0.01 5.53
CA ALA A 104 -20.38 0.97 6.17
C ALA A 104 -21.13 2.02 7.01
N THR A 105 -22.41 2.27 6.72
CA THR A 105 -23.22 3.30 7.42
C THR A 105 -24.23 2.73 8.40
N VAL A 106 -24.94 1.66 8.03
CA VAL A 106 -25.99 1.08 8.86
C VAL A 106 -25.37 0.23 9.97
N ALA A 107 -24.37 -0.60 9.67
CA ALA A 107 -23.76 -1.48 10.67
C ALA A 107 -23.26 -0.75 11.93
N PRO A 108 -22.50 0.36 11.84
CA PRO A 108 -22.13 1.13 13.02
C PRO A 108 -23.35 1.79 13.70
N ALA A 109 -24.36 2.23 12.94
CA ALA A 109 -25.57 2.86 13.49
C ALA A 109 -26.43 1.90 14.33
N ILE A 110 -26.41 0.59 14.01
CA ILE A 110 -27.09 -0.45 14.79
C ILE A 110 -26.18 -1.09 15.87
N GLY A 111 -24.99 -0.55 16.10
CA GLY A 111 -24.06 -0.99 17.15
C GLY A 111 -23.15 -2.16 16.75
N TYR A 112 -23.08 -2.51 15.47
CA TYR A 112 -22.23 -3.58 14.92
C TYR A 112 -21.07 -2.99 14.11
N HIS A 113 -20.21 -2.18 14.76
CA HIS A 113 -18.96 -1.73 14.16
C HIS A 113 -17.96 -2.91 14.08
N TYR A 114 -17.80 -3.61 15.20
CA TYR A 114 -16.92 -4.76 15.33
C TYR A 114 -17.71 -6.04 15.64
N PHE A 115 -17.18 -7.18 15.20
CA PHE A 115 -17.77 -8.50 15.42
C PHE A 115 -16.64 -9.54 15.52
N PRO A 116 -16.80 -10.65 16.27
CA PRO A 116 -17.87 -10.98 17.21
C PRO A 116 -17.75 -10.16 18.50
N THR A 117 -18.89 -9.76 19.08
CA THR A 117 -18.90 -9.13 20.41
C THR A 117 -18.56 -10.14 21.51
N VAL A 118 -18.19 -9.65 22.71
CA VAL A 118 -17.90 -10.50 23.89
C VAL A 118 -19.05 -11.46 24.26
N LYS A 119 -20.29 -11.16 23.85
CA LYS A 119 -21.49 -11.95 24.16
C LYS A 119 -21.87 -12.98 23.09
N THR A 120 -21.22 -12.96 21.93
CA THR A 120 -21.56 -13.86 20.82
C THR A 120 -20.96 -15.24 21.02
N SER A 121 -21.82 -16.22 21.33
CA SER A 121 -21.47 -17.64 21.51
C SER A 121 -22.21 -18.49 20.49
N ILE A 122 -21.50 -19.08 19.52
CA ILE A 122 -22.11 -19.83 18.40
C ILE A 122 -21.85 -21.35 18.50
N LEU A 123 -20.73 -21.81 19.08
CA LEU A 123 -20.45 -23.24 19.24
C LEU A 123 -19.89 -23.60 20.65
N PRO A 124 -20.61 -24.43 21.43
CA PRO A 124 -20.13 -24.91 22.73
C PRO A 124 -18.93 -25.88 22.64
N LEU A 125 -18.76 -26.57 21.49
CA LEU A 125 -17.66 -27.53 21.26
C LEU A 125 -16.26 -26.88 21.16
N LEU A 126 -16.20 -25.57 20.93
CA LEU A 126 -14.96 -24.77 20.91
C LEU A 126 -14.85 -23.83 22.14
N GLY A 127 -15.51 -24.18 23.25
CA GLY A 127 -15.49 -23.38 24.48
C GLY A 127 -16.41 -22.14 24.45
N GLY A 128 -17.37 -22.09 23.52
CA GLY A 128 -18.37 -21.03 23.45
C GLY A 128 -17.96 -19.79 22.64
N ASN A 129 -16.75 -19.74 22.08
CA ASN A 129 -16.30 -18.59 21.27
C ASN A 129 -16.71 -18.73 19.80
N PHE A 130 -16.95 -17.60 19.12
CA PHE A 130 -17.10 -17.57 17.65
C PHE A 130 -15.75 -17.89 17.01
N LEU A 131 -15.64 -19.08 16.38
CA LEU A 131 -14.51 -19.49 15.54
C LEU A 131 -13.12 -19.14 16.11
N TRP A 132 -12.68 -19.61 17.29
CA TRP A 132 -11.30 -19.39 17.83
C TRP A 132 -10.70 -18.02 17.45
N PHE A 133 -11.45 -16.95 17.72
CA PHE A 133 -11.08 -15.58 17.37
C PHE A 133 -11.13 -14.69 18.61
N GLN A 134 -10.41 -13.58 18.58
CA GLN A 134 -10.57 -12.58 19.62
C GLN A 134 -11.90 -11.83 19.45
N PRO A 135 -12.54 -11.35 20.54
CA PRO A 135 -13.65 -10.41 20.40
C PRO A 135 -13.25 -9.18 19.60
N ASP A 136 -14.21 -8.65 18.85
CA ASP A 136 -14.13 -7.47 18.00
C ASP A 136 -13.14 -7.59 16.84
N ASN A 137 -12.72 -8.80 16.45
CA ASN A 137 -11.64 -8.99 15.47
C ASN A 137 -11.99 -8.69 14.00
N ILE A 138 -13.28 -8.63 13.65
CA ILE A 138 -13.78 -8.26 12.32
C ILE A 138 -14.30 -6.84 12.39
N ASP A 139 -13.65 -5.93 11.66
CA ASP A 139 -14.17 -4.60 11.37
C ASP A 139 -15.16 -4.67 10.20
N ILE A 140 -16.45 -4.49 10.51
CA ILE A 140 -17.53 -4.52 9.51
C ILE A 140 -17.52 -3.25 8.66
N VAL A 141 -17.12 -2.11 9.22
CA VAL A 141 -17.05 -0.84 8.50
C VAL A 141 -15.96 -0.92 7.42
N GLY A 142 -14.78 -1.42 7.77
CA GLY A 142 -13.69 -1.67 6.82
C GLY A 142 -14.11 -2.60 5.68
N ILE A 143 -14.81 -3.70 5.97
CA ILE A 143 -15.36 -4.60 4.93
C ILE A 143 -16.35 -3.86 4.02
N GLY A 144 -17.27 -3.09 4.59
CA GLY A 144 -18.23 -2.28 3.84
C GLY A 144 -17.55 -1.29 2.91
N LEU A 145 -16.51 -0.59 3.39
CA LEU A 145 -15.70 0.33 2.61
C LEU A 145 -14.97 -0.38 1.46
N ILE A 146 -14.37 -1.55 1.70
CA ILE A 146 -13.71 -2.34 0.65
C ILE A 146 -14.70 -2.70 -0.47
N ILE A 147 -15.89 -3.21 -0.11
CA ILE A 147 -16.93 -3.56 -1.07
C ILE A 147 -17.39 -2.33 -1.86
N LEU A 148 -17.55 -1.19 -1.17
CA LEU A 148 -17.89 0.09 -1.79
C LEU A 148 -16.82 0.51 -2.81
N PHE A 149 -15.53 0.46 -2.47
CA PHE A 149 -14.44 0.83 -3.39
C PHE A 149 -14.38 -0.07 -4.62
N VAL A 150 -14.58 -1.39 -4.47
CA VAL A 150 -14.66 -2.31 -5.62
C VAL A 150 -15.86 -1.96 -6.51
N GLY A 151 -17.02 -1.70 -5.91
CA GLY A 151 -18.23 -1.30 -6.64
C GLY A 151 -18.05 -0.01 -7.43
N VAL A 152 -17.50 1.03 -6.80
CA VAL A 152 -17.22 2.32 -7.43
C VAL A 152 -16.20 2.16 -8.56
N ALA A 153 -15.13 1.39 -8.33
CA ALA A 153 -14.13 1.11 -9.36
C ALA A 153 -14.74 0.36 -10.56
N ALA A 154 -15.65 -0.58 -10.33
CA ALA A 154 -16.36 -1.30 -11.38
C ALA A 154 -17.18 -0.36 -12.27
N ILE A 155 -17.97 0.54 -11.65
CA ILE A 155 -18.74 1.58 -12.37
C ILE A 155 -17.79 2.50 -13.14
N PHE A 156 -16.71 2.91 -12.49
CA PHE A 156 -15.77 3.86 -13.07
C PHE A 156 -15.09 3.30 -14.33
N TYR A 157 -14.55 2.08 -14.27
CA TYR A 157 -13.89 1.45 -15.41
C TYR A 157 -14.88 1.00 -16.49
N SER A 158 -16.11 0.61 -16.16
CA SER A 158 -17.11 0.24 -17.16
C SER A 158 -17.58 1.45 -17.98
N VAL A 159 -17.76 2.61 -17.36
CA VAL A 159 -18.08 3.87 -18.06
C VAL A 159 -16.93 4.27 -19.00
N LEU A 160 -15.68 4.10 -18.57
CA LEU A 160 -14.52 4.33 -19.44
C LEU A 160 -14.51 3.36 -20.64
N ALA A 161 -14.86 2.09 -20.44
CA ALA A 161 -14.94 1.09 -21.50
C ALA A 161 -16.03 1.44 -22.53
N LEU A 162 -17.22 1.88 -22.09
CA LEU A 162 -18.28 2.35 -22.99
C LEU A 162 -17.85 3.55 -23.82
N ARG A 163 -17.12 4.49 -23.22
CA ARG A 163 -16.60 5.67 -23.93
C ARG A 163 -15.50 5.32 -24.93
N GLU A 164 -14.70 4.29 -24.64
CA GLU A 164 -13.68 3.82 -25.59
C GLU A 164 -14.30 3.10 -26.79
N GLN A 165 -15.44 2.42 -26.62
CA GLN A 165 -16.19 1.83 -27.74
C GLN A 165 -16.71 2.90 -28.71
N SER A 166 -17.10 4.07 -28.19
CA SER A 166 -17.59 5.19 -29.03
C SER A 166 -16.48 6.05 -29.61
N ASN A 167 -15.32 6.17 -28.95
CA ASN A 167 -14.15 6.88 -29.46
C ASN A 167 -12.86 6.05 -29.34
N PRO A 168 -12.43 5.38 -30.44
CA PRO A 168 -11.31 4.45 -30.42
C PRO A 168 -9.93 5.12 -30.43
N ASP A 169 -9.80 6.43 -30.18
CA ASP A 169 -8.50 7.11 -30.20
C ASP A 169 -7.55 6.60 -29.10
N ARG A 170 -6.50 5.83 -29.46
CA ARG A 170 -5.62 5.12 -28.51
C ARG A 170 -4.42 5.92 -28.01
N ARG A 171 -4.42 7.23 -28.19
CA ARG A 171 -3.29 8.10 -27.79
C ARG A 171 -3.13 8.13 -26.26
N ASP A 172 -1.88 8.16 -25.81
CA ASP A 172 -1.57 8.55 -24.43
C ASP A 172 -1.77 10.07 -24.30
N LEU A 173 -2.95 10.45 -23.82
CA LEU A 173 -3.26 11.86 -23.50
C LEU A 173 -2.55 12.31 -22.21
N GLY A 174 -2.07 11.35 -21.40
CA GLY A 174 -1.47 11.45 -20.07
C GLY A 174 -2.16 12.41 -19.13
N ALA A 175 -1.58 13.59 -18.87
CA ALA A 175 -2.17 14.58 -17.96
C ALA A 175 -3.35 15.29 -18.64
N THR A 176 -4.43 14.54 -18.91
CA THR A 176 -5.68 15.09 -19.42
C THR A 176 -6.19 16.16 -18.48
N THR A 177 -6.98 17.09 -19.00
CA THR A 177 -7.64 18.12 -18.19
C THR A 177 -8.39 17.49 -17.01
N ALA A 178 -9.04 16.34 -17.21
CA ALA A 178 -9.71 15.58 -16.15
C ALA A 178 -8.78 15.09 -15.02
N VAL A 179 -7.63 14.50 -15.34
CA VAL A 179 -6.67 14.06 -14.31
C VAL A 179 -6.13 15.26 -13.54
N ARG A 180 -5.83 16.36 -14.23
CA ARG A 180 -5.34 17.60 -13.61
C ARG A 180 -6.39 18.23 -12.71
N THR A 181 -7.63 18.34 -13.15
CA THR A 181 -8.71 18.93 -12.35
C THR A 181 -8.99 18.10 -11.11
N MET A 182 -9.07 16.77 -11.23
CA MET A 182 -9.24 15.89 -10.07
C MET A 182 -8.08 16.01 -9.08
N LEU A 183 -6.84 16.08 -9.56
CA LEU A 183 -5.67 16.26 -8.71
C LEU A 183 -5.65 17.64 -8.02
N PHE A 184 -5.98 18.72 -8.73
CA PHE A 184 -6.07 20.06 -8.14
C PHE A 184 -7.20 20.16 -7.11
N ILE A 185 -8.35 19.52 -7.37
CA ILE A 185 -9.45 19.44 -6.41
C ILE A 185 -9.00 18.67 -5.16
N SER A 186 -8.37 17.50 -5.33
CA SER A 186 -7.89 16.68 -4.22
C SER A 186 -6.86 17.43 -3.37
N ALA A 187 -5.84 18.03 -3.99
CA ALA A 187 -4.82 18.81 -3.28
C ALA A 187 -5.39 20.09 -2.64
N GLY A 188 -6.32 20.77 -3.32
CA GLY A 188 -6.98 21.96 -2.80
C GLY A 188 -7.87 21.64 -1.59
N LEU A 189 -8.67 20.57 -1.65
CA LEU A 189 -9.49 20.12 -0.53
C LEU A 189 -8.64 19.64 0.64
N LEU A 190 -7.49 19.00 0.40
CA LEU A 190 -6.54 18.65 1.45
C LEU A 190 -5.99 19.90 2.17
N ALA A 191 -5.64 20.96 1.42
CA ALA A 191 -5.19 22.22 2.01
C ALA A 191 -6.31 22.92 2.81
N VAL A 192 -7.53 22.89 2.28
CA VAL A 192 -8.73 23.41 2.97
C VAL A 192 -9.01 22.61 4.25
N PHE A 193 -8.92 21.28 4.20
CA PHE A 193 -9.06 20.43 5.37
C PHE A 193 -8.00 20.76 6.44
N LEU A 194 -6.72 20.89 6.06
CA LEU A 194 -5.66 21.24 7.00
C LEU A 194 -5.91 22.60 7.67
N TYR A 195 -6.45 23.56 6.94
CA TYR A 195 -6.84 24.85 7.51
C TYR A 195 -8.00 24.71 8.50
N ILE A 196 -9.09 24.05 8.08
CA ILE A 196 -10.28 23.79 8.90
C ILE A 196 -9.92 23.05 10.19
N TYR A 197 -9.09 22.00 10.09
CA TYR A 197 -8.63 21.18 11.21
C TYR A 197 -7.75 21.96 12.19
N ASN A 198 -6.73 22.70 11.71
CA ASN A 198 -5.81 23.43 12.58
C ASN A 198 -6.47 24.63 13.30
N TYR A 199 -7.43 25.29 12.65
CA TYR A 199 -8.11 26.44 13.23
C TYR A 199 -9.43 26.09 13.94
N GLY A 200 -9.79 24.80 14.00
CA GLY A 200 -11.04 24.35 14.64
C GLY A 200 -12.30 24.94 14.00
N ILE A 201 -12.26 25.22 12.70
CA ILE A 201 -13.38 25.83 11.96
C ILE A 201 -14.28 24.70 11.46
N GLY A 202 -15.60 24.83 11.59
CA GLY A 202 -16.56 23.82 11.08
C GLY A 202 -16.77 22.62 12.01
N ASN A 203 -17.84 21.85 11.75
CA ASN A 203 -18.18 20.64 12.52
C ASN A 203 -17.43 19.40 11.99
N ALA A 204 -17.36 18.34 12.80
CA ALA A 204 -16.67 17.09 12.44
C ALA A 204 -17.17 16.48 11.12
N LEU A 205 -18.49 16.51 10.89
CA LEU A 205 -19.09 16.04 9.64
C LEU A 205 -18.55 16.79 8.40
N MET A 206 -18.41 18.11 8.48
CA MET A 206 -17.84 18.90 7.39
C MET A 206 -16.38 18.53 7.14
N GLN A 207 -15.59 18.29 8.19
CA GLN A 207 -14.19 17.86 8.09
C GLN A 207 -14.10 16.50 7.37
N ASP A 208 -14.90 15.52 7.79
CA ASP A 208 -14.93 14.17 7.22
C ASP A 208 -15.40 14.16 5.76
N VAL A 209 -16.39 14.98 5.42
CA VAL A 209 -16.87 15.11 4.04
C VAL A 209 -15.82 15.75 3.14
N VAL A 210 -15.16 16.82 3.59
CA VAL A 210 -14.12 17.52 2.81
C VAL A 210 -12.96 16.57 2.51
N ILE A 211 -12.46 15.86 3.53
CA ILE A 211 -11.33 14.93 3.35
C ILE A 211 -11.75 13.66 2.59
N GLY A 212 -12.98 13.18 2.77
CA GLY A 212 -13.53 12.06 2.00
C GLY A 212 -13.63 12.37 0.50
N ILE A 213 -14.06 13.57 0.13
CA ILE A 213 -14.06 14.02 -1.28
C ILE A 213 -12.62 14.15 -1.81
N ALA A 214 -11.68 14.62 -0.99
CA ALA A 214 -10.27 14.70 -1.37
C ALA A 214 -9.67 13.32 -1.69
N VAL A 215 -9.97 12.31 -0.86
CA VAL A 215 -9.56 10.92 -1.08
C VAL A 215 -10.24 10.35 -2.34
N PHE A 216 -11.54 10.53 -2.49
CA PHE A 216 -12.30 10.02 -3.64
C PHE A 216 -11.79 10.59 -4.97
N THR A 217 -11.56 11.90 -5.03
CA THR A 217 -11.00 12.57 -6.22
C THR A 217 -9.54 12.18 -6.46
N GLY A 218 -8.76 11.91 -5.40
CA GLY A 218 -7.41 11.36 -5.49
C GLY A 218 -7.37 9.97 -6.13
N PHE A 219 -8.24 9.05 -5.68
CA PHE A 219 -8.40 7.73 -6.29
C PHE A 219 -8.85 7.82 -7.75
N GLY A 220 -9.80 8.71 -8.06
CA GLY A 220 -10.24 8.96 -9.44
C GLY A 220 -9.11 9.43 -10.35
N ALA A 221 -8.26 10.35 -9.86
CA ALA A 221 -7.10 10.83 -10.61
C ALA A 221 -6.08 9.71 -10.88
N LEU A 222 -5.78 8.89 -9.87
CA LEU A 222 -4.86 7.75 -9.99
C LEU A 222 -5.42 6.67 -10.92
N ALA A 223 -6.72 6.36 -10.84
CA ALA A 223 -7.40 5.38 -11.68
C ALA A 223 -7.46 5.82 -13.16
N LEU A 224 -7.78 7.10 -13.43
CA LEU A 224 -7.67 7.66 -14.79
C LEU A 224 -6.25 7.56 -15.32
N ARG A 225 -5.26 7.85 -14.47
CA ARG A 225 -3.86 7.78 -14.87
C ARG A 225 -3.44 6.37 -15.23
N LEU A 226 -3.84 5.37 -14.43
CA LEU A 226 -3.63 3.97 -14.73
C LEU A 226 -4.25 3.59 -16.08
N HIS A 227 -5.52 3.98 -16.32
CA HIS A 227 -6.20 3.74 -17.59
C HIS A 227 -5.44 4.31 -18.80
N TYR A 228 -5.03 5.59 -18.74
CA TYR A 228 -4.32 6.22 -19.86
C TYR A 228 -2.92 5.64 -20.10
N LEU A 229 -2.26 5.12 -19.07
CA LEU A 229 -0.99 4.38 -19.21
C LEU A 229 -1.18 3.04 -19.93
N MET A 230 -2.25 2.32 -19.61
CA MET A 230 -2.50 0.99 -20.19
C MET A 230 -2.95 1.09 -21.65
N ARG A 231 -3.67 2.17 -22.02
CA ARG A 231 -4.32 2.31 -23.34
C ARG A 231 -3.39 2.17 -24.56
N PRO A 232 -2.26 2.88 -24.69
CA PRO A 232 -1.41 2.85 -25.89
C PRO A 232 -0.60 1.54 -26.03
N VAL A 233 -0.22 0.93 -24.91
CA VAL A 233 0.68 -0.24 -24.85
C VAL A 233 -0.02 -1.48 -24.27
N ARG A 234 -1.35 -1.54 -24.41
CA ARG A 234 -2.23 -2.56 -23.83
C ARG A 234 -1.67 -3.98 -23.90
N LYS A 235 -1.26 -4.44 -25.10
CA LYS A 235 -0.70 -5.78 -25.31
C LYS A 235 0.57 -6.06 -24.48
N ARG A 236 1.39 -5.03 -24.22
CA ARG A 236 2.64 -5.13 -23.46
C ARG A 236 2.42 -4.97 -21.95
N VAL A 237 1.30 -4.39 -21.52
CA VAL A 237 1.02 -4.06 -20.12
C VAL A 237 0.08 -5.06 -19.45
N MET A 238 -0.87 -5.65 -20.20
CA MET A 238 -1.89 -6.53 -19.63
C MET A 238 -1.30 -7.75 -18.91
N SER A 239 -0.29 -8.40 -19.49
CA SER A 239 0.38 -9.52 -18.80
C SER A 239 1.04 -9.11 -17.48
N GLY A 240 1.62 -7.90 -17.43
CA GLY A 240 2.17 -7.33 -16.21
C GLY A 240 1.09 -6.99 -15.17
N LEU A 241 -0.04 -6.45 -15.62
CA LEU A 241 -1.19 -6.18 -14.75
C LEU A 241 -1.75 -7.47 -14.15
N TYR A 242 -1.89 -8.53 -14.96
CA TYR A 242 -2.27 -9.85 -14.48
C TYR A 242 -1.26 -10.40 -13.47
N LEU A 243 0.05 -10.35 -13.77
CA LEU A 243 1.09 -10.79 -12.84
C LEU A 243 0.95 -10.11 -11.48
N VAL A 244 0.76 -8.79 -11.46
CA VAL A 244 0.59 -8.01 -10.23
C VAL A 244 -0.71 -8.40 -9.51
N GLY A 245 -1.79 -8.62 -10.24
CA GLY A 245 -3.08 -9.01 -9.66
C GLY A 245 -3.12 -10.45 -9.14
N THR A 246 -2.87 -11.43 -9.99
CA THR A 246 -3.02 -12.86 -9.66
C THR A 246 -1.86 -13.42 -8.85
N ILE A 247 -0.62 -13.06 -9.18
CA ILE A 247 0.56 -13.59 -8.49
C ILE A 247 0.95 -12.68 -7.33
N GLY A 248 0.80 -11.36 -7.47
CA GLY A 248 1.05 -10.43 -6.36
C GLY A 248 -0.11 -10.38 -5.37
N LEU A 249 -1.14 -9.59 -5.69
CA LEU A 249 -2.19 -9.21 -4.75
C LEU A 249 -3.06 -10.39 -4.28
N ALA A 250 -3.42 -11.33 -5.15
CA ALA A 250 -4.25 -12.46 -4.74
C ALA A 250 -3.50 -13.41 -3.80
N GLN A 251 -2.20 -13.66 -4.04
CA GLN A 251 -1.39 -14.51 -3.15
C GLN A 251 -1.12 -13.83 -1.82
N ILE A 252 -0.71 -12.56 -1.83
CA ILE A 252 -0.51 -11.77 -0.61
C ILE A 252 -1.82 -11.72 0.18
N GLY A 253 -2.94 -11.40 -0.49
CA GLY A 253 -4.26 -11.39 0.11
C GLY A 253 -4.64 -12.72 0.77
N ALA A 254 -4.43 -13.83 0.07
CA ALA A 254 -4.67 -15.17 0.60
C ALA A 254 -3.78 -15.49 1.80
N VAL A 255 -2.48 -15.15 1.76
CA VAL A 255 -1.56 -15.35 2.88
C VAL A 255 -2.02 -14.59 4.12
N PHE A 256 -2.42 -13.33 3.97
CA PHE A 256 -2.91 -12.52 5.09
C PHE A 256 -4.26 -13.01 5.64
N ILE A 257 -5.15 -13.53 4.79
CA ILE A 257 -6.40 -14.16 5.24
C ILE A 257 -6.15 -15.49 5.96
N LEU A 258 -5.22 -16.30 5.47
CA LEU A 258 -4.78 -17.52 6.16
C LEU A 258 -4.15 -17.18 7.50
N LEU A 259 -3.34 -16.12 7.55
CA LEU A 259 -2.72 -15.66 8.77
C LEU A 259 -3.77 -15.14 9.76
N TRP A 260 -4.79 -14.41 9.32
CA TRP A 260 -5.94 -14.04 10.16
C TRP A 260 -6.65 -15.27 10.74
N LEU A 261 -6.90 -16.29 9.92
CA LEU A 261 -7.59 -17.53 10.34
C LEU A 261 -6.75 -18.38 11.32
N VAL A 262 -5.42 -18.31 11.20
CA VAL A 262 -4.49 -19.19 11.94
C VAL A 262 -3.80 -18.47 13.11
N ALA A 263 -3.80 -17.14 13.20
CA ALA A 263 -3.07 -16.39 14.23
C ALA A 263 -3.46 -16.81 15.66
N TYR A 264 -4.76 -16.82 15.97
CA TYR A 264 -5.29 -17.21 17.28
C TYR A 264 -4.99 -18.69 17.64
N PRO A 265 -5.26 -19.69 16.77
CA PRO A 265 -4.90 -21.07 17.08
C PRO A 265 -3.41 -21.33 17.15
N LEU A 266 -2.61 -20.62 16.34
CA LEU A 266 -1.16 -20.71 16.37
C LEU A 266 -0.62 -20.25 17.73
N LEU A 267 -1.18 -19.18 18.31
CA LEU A 267 -0.74 -18.73 19.63
C LEU A 267 -1.06 -19.77 20.71
N ALA A 268 -2.25 -20.35 20.71
CA ALA A 268 -2.61 -21.43 21.63
C ALA A 268 -1.73 -22.69 21.47
N LEU A 269 -1.23 -22.94 20.25
CA LEU A 269 -0.36 -24.07 19.95
C LEU A 269 1.10 -23.82 20.37
N ILE A 270 1.61 -22.60 20.22
CA ILE A 270 2.99 -22.23 20.56
C ILE A 270 3.16 -21.99 22.05
N HIS A 271 2.17 -21.40 22.73
CA HIS A 271 2.23 -21.11 24.15
C HIS A 271 2.68 -22.29 25.05
N PRO A 272 2.21 -23.54 24.87
CA PRO A 272 2.64 -24.67 25.69
C PRO A 272 4.04 -25.22 25.33
N TRP A 273 4.76 -24.65 24.36
CA TRP A 273 6.07 -25.16 23.96
C TRP A 273 7.12 -24.94 25.06
N SER A 274 7.37 -26.01 25.82
CA SER A 274 8.38 -26.05 26.88
C SER A 274 9.79 -26.40 26.38
N PHE A 275 9.92 -26.84 25.12
CA PHE A 275 11.21 -27.17 24.54
C PHE A 275 12.09 -25.92 24.44
N ILE A 276 13.14 -25.84 25.27
CA ILE A 276 14.12 -24.72 25.31
C ILE A 276 13.50 -23.37 25.76
N GLY A 277 12.31 -23.39 26.39
CA GLY A 277 11.63 -22.14 26.78
C GLY A 277 11.13 -21.30 25.60
N LEU A 278 10.98 -21.91 24.42
CA LEU A 278 10.58 -21.24 23.19
C LEU A 278 9.18 -20.59 23.29
N GLY A 279 8.26 -21.16 24.09
CA GLY A 279 6.94 -20.59 24.32
C GLY A 279 6.99 -19.22 25.01
N ASP A 280 7.75 -19.09 26.10
CA ASP A 280 7.95 -17.81 26.81
C ASP A 280 8.79 -16.82 25.98
N PHE A 281 9.63 -17.32 25.06
CA PHE A 281 10.37 -16.48 24.11
C PHE A 281 9.48 -15.92 22.99
N LEU A 282 8.45 -16.64 22.56
CA LEU A 282 7.61 -16.26 21.41
C LEU A 282 6.25 -15.67 21.77
N THR A 283 5.71 -15.98 22.96
CA THR A 283 4.38 -15.52 23.40
C THR A 283 4.44 -14.88 24.79
N ALA A 284 3.67 -13.82 24.98
CA ALA A 284 3.50 -13.14 26.26
C ALA A 284 2.01 -13.13 26.65
N CYS A 285 1.69 -13.52 27.88
CA CYS A 285 0.31 -13.52 28.39
C CYS A 285 0.17 -12.65 29.63
N THR A 286 -0.87 -11.82 29.65
CA THR A 286 -1.25 -11.04 30.85
C THR A 286 -1.89 -11.93 31.92
N ARG A 287 -2.58 -13.02 31.53
CA ARG A 287 -3.15 -14.03 32.46
C ARG A 287 -2.92 -15.46 31.94
N ARG A 288 -2.07 -16.22 32.62
CA ARG A 288 -1.80 -17.64 32.27
C ARG A 288 -3.03 -18.56 32.32
N THR A 289 -4.14 -18.13 32.94
CA THR A 289 -5.39 -18.88 33.01
C THR A 289 -6.37 -18.58 31.87
N ALA A 290 -6.08 -17.60 31.00
CA ALA A 290 -6.94 -17.17 29.91
C ALA A 290 -6.18 -17.19 28.57
N ILE A 291 -5.80 -18.39 28.12
CA ILE A 291 -5.05 -18.63 26.87
C ILE A 291 -6.03 -19.03 25.76
N PRO A 292 -5.93 -18.47 24.54
CA PRO A 292 -4.99 -17.45 24.08
C PRO A 292 -5.53 -16.01 24.21
N ALA A 293 -6.73 -15.82 24.78
CA ALA A 293 -7.42 -14.52 24.82
C ALA A 293 -6.66 -13.38 25.50
N SER A 294 -5.76 -13.68 26.43
CA SER A 294 -4.95 -12.71 27.17
C SER A 294 -3.50 -12.65 26.72
N CYS A 295 -3.19 -13.29 25.59
CA CYS A 295 -1.84 -13.51 25.09
C CYS A 295 -1.62 -12.85 23.73
N SER A 296 -0.38 -12.43 23.49
CA SER A 296 0.11 -11.86 22.23
C SER A 296 1.53 -12.36 21.95
N PHE A 297 2.11 -11.96 20.81
CA PHE A 297 3.50 -12.30 20.50
C PHE A 297 4.45 -11.42 21.30
N THR A 298 5.59 -11.97 21.69
CA THR A 298 6.66 -11.17 22.32
C THR A 298 7.28 -10.20 21.33
N GLN A 299 7.98 -9.19 21.87
CA GLN A 299 8.80 -8.29 21.05
C GLN A 299 9.83 -9.07 20.22
N ASP A 300 10.45 -10.12 20.77
CA ASP A 300 11.41 -10.95 20.06
C ASP A 300 10.79 -11.68 18.85
N ALA A 301 9.58 -12.22 18.99
CA ALA A 301 8.83 -12.79 17.87
C ALA A 301 8.49 -11.71 16.83
N GLY A 302 8.09 -10.52 17.28
CA GLY A 302 7.89 -9.35 16.42
C GLY A 302 9.14 -8.99 15.61
N TYR A 303 10.32 -8.96 16.23
CA TYR A 303 11.59 -8.66 15.55
C TYR A 303 11.95 -9.66 14.46
N ILE A 304 11.75 -10.95 14.73
CA ILE A 304 12.01 -12.01 13.74
C ILE A 304 11.13 -11.76 12.50
N VAL A 305 9.85 -11.49 12.72
CA VAL A 305 8.89 -11.25 11.64
C VAL A 305 9.20 -9.96 10.90
N ASP A 306 9.46 -8.86 11.60
CA ASP A 306 9.85 -7.58 11.01
C ASP A 306 11.10 -7.70 10.14
N THR A 307 12.14 -8.37 10.64
CA THR A 307 13.40 -8.57 9.91
C THR A 307 13.18 -9.38 8.63
N LEU A 308 12.34 -10.42 8.68
CA LEU A 308 11.99 -11.24 7.52
C LEU A 308 11.22 -10.42 6.47
N PHE A 309 10.22 -9.66 6.88
CA PHE A 309 9.45 -8.82 5.95
C PHE A 309 10.31 -7.71 5.35
N SER A 310 11.03 -6.96 6.19
CA SER A 310 11.89 -5.85 5.76
C SER A 310 12.98 -6.31 4.79
N SER A 311 13.65 -7.42 5.07
CA SER A 311 14.67 -7.99 4.17
C SER A 311 14.09 -8.54 2.86
N ALA A 312 12.91 -9.16 2.90
CA ALA A 312 12.23 -9.66 1.71
C ALA A 312 11.77 -8.51 0.79
N PHE A 313 11.12 -7.48 1.35
CA PHE A 313 10.71 -6.31 0.59
C PHE A 313 11.92 -5.56 0.02
N PHE A 314 13.01 -5.46 0.80
CA PHE A 314 14.25 -4.88 0.32
C PHE A 314 14.83 -5.65 -0.87
N GLY A 315 14.90 -6.99 -0.78
CA GLY A 315 15.35 -7.85 -1.88
C GLY A 315 14.52 -7.71 -3.15
N VAL A 316 13.18 -7.68 -3.01
CA VAL A 316 12.26 -7.44 -4.14
C VAL A 316 12.45 -6.06 -4.75
N SER A 317 12.74 -5.05 -3.93
CA SER A 317 12.97 -3.68 -4.40
C SER A 317 14.25 -3.54 -5.23
N LEU A 318 15.33 -4.22 -4.82
CA LEU A 318 16.57 -4.31 -5.60
C LEU A 318 16.36 -5.11 -6.89
N LEU A 319 15.62 -6.22 -6.82
CA LEU A 319 15.29 -7.03 -7.98
C LEU A 319 14.50 -6.22 -9.01
N ALA A 320 13.58 -5.36 -8.58
CA ALA A 320 12.83 -4.46 -9.45
C ALA A 320 13.78 -3.51 -10.22
N VAL A 321 14.79 -2.93 -9.56
CA VAL A 321 15.79 -2.07 -10.22
C VAL A 321 16.59 -2.85 -11.27
N VAL A 322 16.95 -4.10 -11.00
CA VAL A 322 17.74 -4.94 -11.93
C VAL A 322 16.90 -5.38 -13.15
N ILE A 323 15.67 -5.84 -12.92
CA ILE A 323 14.79 -6.37 -13.96
C ILE A 323 14.16 -5.25 -14.81
N TRP A 324 14.21 -4.00 -14.32
CA TRP A 324 13.62 -2.84 -14.97
C TRP A 324 13.90 -2.69 -16.45
N LYS A 325 15.16 -2.89 -16.86
CA LYS A 325 15.57 -2.75 -18.26
C LYS A 325 14.73 -3.61 -19.20
N ASN A 326 14.32 -4.80 -18.74
CA ASN A 326 13.62 -5.79 -19.55
C ASN A 326 12.10 -5.75 -19.37
N HIS A 327 11.61 -5.30 -18.21
CA HIS A 327 10.17 -5.32 -17.85
C HIS A 327 9.65 -3.98 -17.30
N ARG A 328 10.14 -2.87 -17.84
CA ARG A 328 9.78 -1.49 -17.47
C ARG A 328 8.28 -1.26 -17.28
N ASN A 329 7.48 -1.66 -18.25
CA ASN A 329 6.03 -1.45 -18.23
C ASN A 329 5.35 -2.14 -17.05
N THR A 330 5.80 -3.33 -16.69
CA THR A 330 5.26 -4.10 -15.57
C THR A 330 5.54 -3.40 -14.24
N ILE A 331 6.75 -2.88 -14.07
CA ILE A 331 7.13 -2.24 -12.79
C ILE A 331 6.41 -0.89 -12.61
N ILE A 332 6.20 -0.12 -13.68
CA ILE A 332 5.45 1.13 -13.58
C ILE A 332 4.00 0.86 -13.17
N VAL A 333 3.36 -0.10 -13.84
CA VAL A 333 1.97 -0.46 -13.53
C VAL A 333 1.87 -1.06 -12.14
N SER A 334 2.81 -1.90 -11.73
CA SER A 334 2.84 -2.43 -10.36
C SER A 334 2.96 -1.30 -9.34
N SER A 335 3.83 -0.31 -9.56
CA SER A 335 3.99 0.80 -8.63
C SER A 335 2.71 1.63 -8.47
N ILE A 336 2.01 1.93 -9.57
CA ILE A 336 0.76 2.72 -9.53
C ILE A 336 -0.36 1.93 -8.86
N VAL A 337 -0.49 0.64 -9.18
CA VAL A 337 -1.45 -0.25 -8.51
C VAL A 337 -1.16 -0.30 -7.01
N LEU A 338 0.09 -0.57 -6.63
CA LEU A 338 0.50 -0.66 -5.23
C LEU A 338 0.26 0.65 -4.47
N MET A 339 0.46 1.83 -5.06
CA MET A 339 0.12 3.11 -4.43
C MET A 339 -1.36 3.18 -4.05
N GLY A 340 -2.24 2.74 -4.97
CA GLY A 340 -3.67 2.69 -4.70
C GLY A 340 -4.02 1.73 -3.57
N ILE A 341 -3.37 0.55 -3.54
CA ILE A 341 -3.55 -0.44 -2.48
C ILE A 341 -3.07 0.07 -1.12
N ILE A 342 -1.91 0.73 -1.07
CA ILE A 342 -1.37 1.33 0.17
C ILE A 342 -2.30 2.42 0.69
N ALA A 343 -2.75 3.33 -0.19
CA ALA A 343 -3.67 4.39 0.22
C ALA A 343 -5.00 3.83 0.73
N LEU A 344 -5.50 2.76 0.11
CA LEU A 344 -6.73 2.09 0.54
C LEU A 344 -6.53 1.34 1.86
N SER A 345 -5.41 0.64 2.04
CA SER A 345 -5.13 -0.11 3.27
C SER A 345 -4.98 0.83 4.46
N VAL A 346 -4.31 1.97 4.31
CA VAL A 346 -4.19 2.97 5.38
C VAL A 346 -5.57 3.41 5.88
N PHE A 347 -6.51 3.64 4.97
CA PHE A 347 -7.87 4.05 5.32
C PHE A 347 -8.67 2.92 5.96
N VAL A 348 -8.68 1.74 5.34
CA VAL A 348 -9.51 0.59 5.78
C VAL A 348 -9.02 -0.03 7.09
N MET A 349 -7.73 0.10 7.41
CA MET A 349 -7.17 -0.42 8.66
C MET A 349 -7.45 0.48 9.88
N HIS A 350 -7.93 1.70 9.68
CA HIS A 350 -8.13 2.71 10.73
C HIS A 350 -9.51 3.37 10.56
N THR A 351 -10.55 2.58 10.79
CA THR A 351 -11.97 2.99 10.69
C THR A 351 -12.55 3.43 12.04
N ALA A 352 -11.79 3.31 13.12
CA ALA A 352 -12.15 3.82 14.44
C ALA A 352 -12.38 5.33 14.38
N VAL A 353 -13.36 5.81 15.16
CA VAL A 353 -13.78 7.23 15.16
C VAL A 353 -12.63 8.17 15.53
N THR A 354 -11.67 7.70 16.33
CA THR A 354 -10.48 8.45 16.75
C THR A 354 -9.44 8.61 15.65
N ASP A 355 -9.37 7.65 14.71
CA ASP A 355 -8.21 7.49 13.82
C ASP A 355 -8.59 7.68 12.34
N ILE A 356 -9.88 7.68 12.02
CA ILE A 356 -10.38 7.80 10.65
C ILE A 356 -9.92 9.11 9.97
N THR A 357 -9.86 10.20 10.71
CA THR A 357 -9.46 11.52 10.19
C THR A 357 -7.99 11.55 9.81
N THR A 358 -7.11 10.97 10.64
CA THR A 358 -5.67 10.89 10.34
C THR A 358 -5.39 9.89 9.21
N ALA A 359 -6.12 8.78 9.17
CA ALA A 359 -6.03 7.78 8.10
C ALA A 359 -6.43 8.35 6.74
N LEU A 360 -7.54 9.11 6.67
CA LEU A 360 -7.99 9.79 5.46
C LEU A 360 -6.98 10.85 4.98
N LEU A 361 -6.33 11.56 5.90
CA LEU A 361 -5.29 12.53 5.58
C LEU A 361 -4.08 11.86 4.93
N VAL A 362 -3.58 10.78 5.54
CA VAL A 362 -2.43 10.04 5.01
C VAL A 362 -2.79 9.39 3.67
N SER A 363 -3.98 8.81 3.55
CA SER A 363 -4.48 8.23 2.30
C SER A 363 -4.53 9.27 1.17
N ALA A 364 -5.11 10.45 1.42
CA ALA A 364 -5.15 11.54 0.44
C ALA A 364 -3.74 12.03 0.06
N ALA A 365 -2.82 12.17 1.03
CA ALA A 365 -1.45 12.58 0.77
C ALA A 365 -0.71 11.57 -0.13
N VAL A 366 -0.83 10.27 0.14
CA VAL A 366 -0.24 9.20 -0.68
C VAL A 366 -0.81 9.24 -2.10
N LEU A 367 -2.12 9.44 -2.27
CA LEU A 367 -2.76 9.53 -3.58
C LEU A 367 -2.30 10.76 -4.38
N VAL A 368 -2.20 11.93 -3.74
CA VAL A 368 -1.74 13.16 -4.38
C VAL A 368 -0.28 13.03 -4.81
N VAL A 369 0.60 12.64 -3.89
CA VAL A 369 2.04 12.45 -4.17
C VAL A 369 2.23 11.38 -5.23
N GLY A 370 1.54 10.25 -5.12
CA GLY A 370 1.62 9.15 -6.06
C GLY A 370 1.13 9.52 -7.46
N THR A 371 0.05 10.30 -7.54
CA THR A 371 -0.45 10.81 -8.82
C THR A 371 0.53 11.81 -9.43
N ILE A 372 1.07 12.77 -8.66
CA ILE A 372 2.11 13.71 -9.13
C ILE A 372 3.33 12.96 -9.66
N TRP A 373 3.81 11.96 -8.92
CA TRP A 373 4.93 11.12 -9.35
C TRP A 373 4.63 10.37 -10.65
N SER A 374 3.45 9.78 -10.78
CA SER A 374 3.05 9.06 -12.00
C SER A 374 2.88 9.99 -13.22
N LEU A 375 2.65 11.29 -12.99
CA LEU A 375 2.55 12.32 -14.03
C LEU A 375 3.92 12.88 -14.40
N SER A 376 4.81 13.11 -13.43
CA SER A 376 6.17 13.60 -13.67
C SER A 376 7.03 12.56 -14.39
N SER A 377 6.85 11.28 -14.06
CA SER A 377 7.44 10.16 -14.79
C SER A 377 6.90 10.00 -16.23
N ARG A 378 5.87 10.76 -16.64
CA ARG A 378 5.33 10.69 -18.01
C ARG A 378 6.33 11.12 -19.08
N ARG A 379 7.16 12.14 -18.81
CA ARG A 379 8.17 12.60 -19.78
C ARG A 379 9.29 11.58 -20.00
N GLU A 380 9.30 10.49 -19.23
CA GLU A 380 10.14 9.32 -19.49
C GLU A 380 9.57 8.39 -20.59
N PHE A 381 8.30 8.54 -21.00
CA PHE A 381 7.70 7.80 -22.12
C PHE A 381 8.03 8.42 -23.50
N ALA A 382 8.74 9.55 -23.55
CA ALA A 382 9.17 10.18 -24.78
C ALA A 382 10.57 9.70 -25.19
N ILE A 383 10.62 9.11 -26.39
CA ILE A 383 11.78 8.55 -27.09
C ILE A 383 12.73 9.67 -27.52
N ILE A 384 13.54 10.21 -26.61
CA ILE A 384 14.61 11.15 -27.02
C ILE A 384 15.91 10.78 -26.30
N GLY A 385 16.91 10.50 -27.12
CA GLY A 385 18.20 9.91 -26.76
C GLY A 385 18.97 10.71 -25.72
N GLU A 386 19.34 10.02 -24.65
CA GLU A 386 20.31 10.48 -23.67
C GLU A 386 21.27 9.32 -23.35
N ASN A 387 22.50 9.69 -22.94
CA ASN A 387 23.63 8.78 -22.75
C ASN A 387 23.33 7.65 -21.76
N LYS A 388 23.84 6.45 -22.07
CA LYS A 388 23.58 5.20 -21.35
C LYS A 388 24.04 5.28 -19.89
N LEU A 389 23.21 4.84 -18.94
CA LEU A 389 23.72 4.34 -17.66
C LEU A 389 24.49 3.04 -17.94
N GLY A 390 25.82 3.07 -17.78
CA GLY A 390 26.64 1.85 -17.75
C GLY A 390 26.31 0.99 -16.53
N CYS A 391 26.91 -0.21 -16.45
CA CYS A 391 26.78 -1.11 -15.29
C CYS A 391 27.08 -0.37 -13.97
N LEU A 392 28.12 0.48 -13.96
CA LEU A 392 28.50 1.33 -12.84
C LEU A 392 27.40 2.33 -12.40
N GLY A 393 26.66 2.89 -13.36
CA GLY A 393 25.56 3.82 -13.06
C GLY A 393 24.38 3.11 -12.41
N MET A 394 24.08 1.88 -12.86
CA MET A 394 23.03 1.05 -12.27
C MET A 394 23.39 0.60 -10.84
N THR A 395 24.66 0.26 -10.59
CA THR A 395 25.11 -0.10 -9.23
C THR A 395 25.13 1.09 -8.29
N LEU A 396 25.50 2.29 -8.77
CA LEU A 396 25.42 3.52 -7.97
C LEU A 396 23.98 3.91 -7.63
N LEU A 397 23.05 3.69 -8.56
CA LEU A 397 21.62 3.92 -8.32
C LEU A 397 21.11 2.96 -7.25
N ALA A 398 21.41 1.67 -7.38
CA ALA A 398 21.05 0.64 -6.40
C ALA A 398 21.67 0.91 -5.02
N GLY A 399 22.94 1.32 -4.97
CA GLY A 399 23.63 1.70 -3.74
C GLY A 399 23.00 2.94 -3.09
N THR A 400 22.57 3.92 -3.88
CA THR A 400 21.93 5.12 -3.34
C THR A 400 20.58 4.76 -2.75
N CYS A 401 19.79 3.92 -3.45
CA CYS A 401 18.55 3.38 -2.90
C CYS A 401 18.80 2.59 -1.59
N LEU A 402 19.87 1.80 -1.50
CA LEU A 402 20.26 1.07 -0.28
C LEU A 402 20.64 2.03 0.87
N CYS A 403 21.44 3.06 0.62
CA CYS A 403 21.80 4.03 1.67
C CYS A 403 20.58 4.80 2.16
N VAL A 404 19.71 5.26 1.26
CA VAL A 404 18.50 5.98 1.69
C VAL A 404 17.50 5.02 2.38
N TYR A 405 17.45 3.74 1.98
CA TYR A 405 16.72 2.70 2.72
C TYR A 405 17.20 2.57 4.18
N LEU A 406 18.50 2.38 4.37
CA LEU A 406 19.08 2.26 5.71
C LEU A 406 18.93 3.55 6.53
N ALA A 407 18.93 4.72 5.87
CA ALA A 407 18.61 5.99 6.50
C ALA A 407 17.14 6.08 6.95
N ALA A 408 16.18 5.71 6.11
CA ALA A 408 14.76 5.72 6.47
C ALA A 408 14.48 4.78 7.65
N PHE A 409 15.06 3.57 7.63
CA PHE A 409 15.00 2.63 8.74
C PHE A 409 15.54 3.25 10.04
N ALA A 410 16.73 3.87 9.99
CA ALA A 410 17.35 4.52 11.14
C ALA A 410 16.57 5.74 11.65
N LEU A 411 15.91 6.50 10.76
CA LEU A 411 15.05 7.65 11.11
C LEU A 411 13.81 7.21 11.88
N PHE A 412 13.11 6.19 11.38
CA PHE A 412 11.93 5.64 12.03
C PHE A 412 12.28 4.93 13.34
N SER A 413 13.51 4.46 13.51
CA SER A 413 14.01 3.85 14.76
C SER A 413 14.38 4.87 15.85
N MET A 414 14.20 6.19 15.64
CA MET A 414 14.54 7.21 16.64
C MET A 414 13.43 7.39 17.70
N PRO A 415 13.79 7.51 19.00
CA PRO A 415 12.82 7.50 20.10
C PRO A 415 11.89 8.72 20.17
N TYR A 416 12.21 9.84 19.50
CA TYR A 416 11.32 11.02 19.49
C TYR A 416 10.07 10.83 18.61
N PHE A 417 10.06 9.81 17.73
CA PHE A 417 8.85 9.34 17.04
C PHE A 417 8.06 8.31 17.87
N ALA A 418 8.65 7.76 18.94
CA ALA A 418 8.02 6.78 19.83
C ALA A 418 7.29 7.41 21.03
N GLY A 419 7.48 8.71 21.30
CA GLY A 419 7.09 9.34 22.57
C GLY A 419 5.81 10.16 22.59
N THR A 420 5.20 10.48 21.45
CA THR A 420 4.00 11.35 21.41
C THR A 420 2.99 10.87 20.39
N ASN A 421 1.96 10.16 20.85
CA ASN A 421 0.64 9.99 20.21
C ASN A 421 0.59 9.49 18.75
N PHE A 422 1.68 8.98 18.19
CA PHE A 422 1.66 8.24 16.95
C PHE A 422 1.66 6.75 17.28
N GLU A 423 0.58 6.05 16.94
CA GLU A 423 0.46 4.59 17.06
C GLU A 423 1.42 3.81 16.14
N THR A 424 2.23 4.53 15.35
CA THR A 424 3.31 3.97 14.54
C THR A 424 4.65 4.06 15.29
N VAL A 425 4.80 3.28 16.36
CA VAL A 425 6.06 3.14 17.11
C VAL A 425 7.01 2.19 16.35
N PRO A 426 8.16 2.59 15.80
CA PRO A 426 9.06 1.64 15.15
C PRO A 426 10.23 1.25 16.08
N ASN A 427 10.24 -0.04 16.43
CA ASN A 427 11.36 -0.97 16.18
C ASN A 427 12.64 -1.06 17.04
N VAL A 428 12.66 -0.75 18.35
CA VAL A 428 13.73 -1.28 19.24
C VAL A 428 13.17 -1.46 20.66
N PRO A 429 13.51 -2.53 21.44
CA PRO A 429 13.14 -2.56 22.85
C PRO A 429 13.76 -1.34 23.50
N SER A 430 12.94 -0.47 24.08
CA SER A 430 13.40 0.59 24.97
C SER A 430 13.96 -0.09 26.23
N VAL A 431 15.17 -0.62 26.14
CA VAL A 431 15.99 -0.94 27.31
C VAL A 431 16.51 0.39 27.83
N ALA A 432 15.62 1.10 28.54
CA ALA A 432 15.87 2.41 29.14
C ALA A 432 16.26 3.54 28.18
N GLN A 433 15.79 4.74 28.50
CA GLN A 433 15.91 5.98 27.72
C GLN A 433 17.34 6.49 27.44
N ASN A 434 18.43 5.75 27.70
CA ASN A 434 19.75 6.39 27.86
C ASN A 434 20.92 5.86 27.00
N ALA A 435 20.75 4.88 26.08
CA ALA A 435 21.88 4.41 25.27
C ALA A 435 21.61 4.09 23.78
N GLY A 436 20.43 3.58 23.41
CA GLY A 436 20.14 3.19 22.00
C GLY A 436 19.75 4.33 21.06
N ALA A 437 19.35 5.48 21.60
CA ALA A 437 18.87 6.65 20.84
C ALA A 437 19.97 7.28 19.96
N THR A 438 21.20 7.28 20.46
CA THR A 438 22.38 7.83 19.78
C THR A 438 22.80 6.98 18.58
N ASP A 439 22.64 5.66 18.65
CA ASP A 439 23.09 4.75 17.59
C ASP A 439 22.21 4.86 16.34
N ALA A 440 20.87 4.95 16.52
CA ALA A 440 19.94 5.17 15.41
C ALA A 440 20.15 6.52 14.72
N PHE A 441 20.42 7.59 15.50
CA PHE A 441 20.74 8.90 14.95
C PHE A 441 22.06 8.91 14.17
N VAL A 442 23.10 8.25 14.72
CA VAL A 442 24.41 8.12 14.05
C VAL A 442 24.26 7.32 12.76
N MET A 443 23.52 6.20 12.76
CA MET A 443 23.24 5.42 11.56
C MET A 443 22.48 6.24 10.51
N PHE A 444 21.44 6.98 10.91
CA PHE A 444 20.71 7.89 10.02
C PHE A 444 21.65 8.92 9.37
N ALA A 445 22.43 9.63 10.19
CA ALA A 445 23.36 10.64 9.70
C ALA A 445 24.42 10.06 8.74
N LEU A 446 24.94 8.87 9.06
CA LEU A 446 25.93 8.17 8.25
C LEU A 446 25.35 7.70 6.91
N PHE A 447 24.14 7.14 6.91
CA PHE A 447 23.48 6.67 5.69
C PHE A 447 22.97 7.82 4.82
N VAL A 448 22.52 8.94 5.41
CA VAL A 448 22.25 10.18 4.67
C VAL A 448 23.53 10.72 4.04
N ALA A 449 24.64 10.77 4.77
CA ALA A 449 25.92 11.24 4.25
C ALA A 449 26.44 10.35 3.11
N LEU A 450 26.40 9.01 3.27
CA LEU A 450 26.76 8.07 2.21
C LEU A 450 25.81 8.14 1.02
N GLY A 451 24.51 8.29 1.25
CA GLY A 451 23.50 8.48 0.21
C GLY A 451 23.73 9.76 -0.60
N LEU A 452 24.02 10.88 0.08
CA LEU A 452 24.38 12.15 -0.55
C LEU A 452 25.71 12.07 -1.31
N LEU A 453 26.68 11.32 -0.80
CA LEU A 453 27.97 11.10 -1.46
C LEU A 453 27.82 10.24 -2.73
N GLN A 454 27.04 9.16 -2.67
CA GLN A 454 26.71 8.36 -3.85
C GLN A 454 25.86 9.16 -4.86
N PHE A 455 24.93 9.97 -4.38
CA PHE A 455 24.16 10.91 -5.18
C PHE A 455 25.06 11.95 -5.87
N PHE A 456 26.05 12.48 -5.17
CA PHE A 456 27.04 13.39 -5.74
C PHE A 456 27.88 12.71 -6.84
N PHE A 457 28.34 11.47 -6.62
CA PHE A 457 29.05 10.70 -7.66
C PHE A 457 28.15 10.36 -8.86
N LEU A 458 26.86 10.09 -8.60
CA LEU A 458 25.86 9.92 -9.66
C LEU A 458 25.74 11.21 -10.49
N VAL A 459 25.50 12.36 -9.85
CA VAL A 459 25.35 13.64 -10.55
C VAL A 459 26.63 14.07 -11.27
N ARG A 460 27.82 13.80 -10.70
CA ARG A 460 29.12 14.14 -11.29
C ARG A 460 29.42 13.33 -12.55
N ASN A 461 29.10 12.04 -12.56
CA ASN A 461 29.34 11.16 -13.72
C ASN A 461 28.42 11.43 -14.91
N ARG A 462 27.36 12.24 -14.72
CA ARG A 462 26.51 12.78 -15.79
C ARG A 462 27.29 13.61 -16.83
N TYR A 463 28.38 14.26 -16.43
CA TYR A 463 29.11 15.24 -17.25
C TYR A 463 30.44 14.73 -17.83
N ARG A 464 30.80 13.46 -17.61
CA ARG A 464 32.09 12.88 -18.04
C ARG A 464 32.01 11.89 -19.21
N VAL A 465 30.82 11.66 -19.80
CA VAL A 465 30.62 10.71 -20.91
C VAL A 465 29.95 11.37 -22.10
#